data_AF-A0A8T7EI97-F1
#
_entry.id   AF-A0A8T7EI97-F1
#
_cell.length_a   1.000
_cell.length_b   1.000
_cell.length_c   1.000
_cell.angle_alpha   90.00
_cell.angle_beta   90.00
_cell.angle_gamma   90.00
#
_symmetry.space_group_name_H-M   'P 1'
#
loop_
_entity.id
_entity.type
_entity.pdbx_description
1 polymer ?
#
loop_
_entity_poly.entity_id
_entity_poly.type
_entity_poly.pdbx_seq_one_letter_code
_entity_poly.pdbx_strand_id
1 'polypeptide(L)'
;MKQPAMNRAKKWLPRLLPWLITLLLLRFLVTQGGDWQELRQELAGASLGLLALAVLFQAGTYAAVAWYNELLLRSYQVRVPWFRQYSIQFAMSFVETAVPSAAVSGLVLRARLLKPYGATADVATVTTVVETFSISLTVLAPALFVGAFVAIDGVNAGPVRLLLLALAVV
;
A
#
# COMPACT_ATOMS: atom_id res chain seq x y z
N MET A 1 -8.61 -49.64 -5.32
CA MET A 1 -7.61 -48.55 -5.40
C MET A 1 -7.98 -47.58 -6.51
N LYS A 2 -8.54 -46.40 -6.19
CA LYS A 2 -8.60 -45.21 -7.07
C LYS A 2 -9.34 -44.10 -6.33
N GLN A 3 -8.62 -43.15 -5.74
CA GLN A 3 -9.08 -41.76 -5.54
C GLN A 3 -7.89 -40.85 -5.18
N PRO A 4 -7.19 -40.25 -6.19
CA PRO A 4 -6.24 -39.16 -5.93
C PRO A 4 -6.56 -37.85 -6.67
N ALA A 5 -7.71 -37.72 -7.35
CA ALA A 5 -7.99 -36.55 -8.20
C ALA A 5 -8.52 -35.33 -7.41
N MET A 6 -9.29 -35.54 -6.34
CA MET A 6 -10.01 -34.45 -5.67
C MET A 6 -9.11 -33.50 -4.85
N ASN A 7 -7.91 -33.95 -4.49
CA ASN A 7 -6.94 -33.14 -3.72
C ASN A 7 -6.09 -32.19 -4.58
N ARG A 8 -6.08 -32.35 -5.92
CA ARG A 8 -5.33 -31.45 -6.81
C ARG A 8 -6.10 -30.16 -7.08
N ALA A 9 -7.39 -30.22 -7.40
CA ALA A 9 -8.20 -29.05 -7.75
C ALA A 9 -8.20 -27.96 -6.64
N LYS A 10 -8.26 -28.39 -5.37
CA LYS A 10 -8.24 -27.49 -4.20
C LYS A 10 -6.92 -26.72 -4.03
N LYS A 11 -5.81 -27.26 -4.54
CA LYS A 11 -4.49 -26.59 -4.52
C LYS A 11 -4.31 -25.56 -5.64
N TRP A 12 -5.05 -25.68 -6.74
CA TRP A 12 -4.95 -24.77 -7.89
C TRP A 12 -5.90 -23.58 -7.81
N LEU A 13 -7.04 -23.74 -7.15
CA LEU A 13 -8.03 -22.67 -6.95
C LEU A 13 -7.45 -21.38 -6.35
N PRO A 14 -6.66 -21.40 -5.25
CA PRO A 14 -6.07 -20.17 -4.69
C PRO A 14 -4.98 -19.56 -5.59
N ARG A 15 -4.42 -20.33 -6.54
CA ARG A 15 -3.44 -19.82 -7.52
C ARG A 15 -4.10 -19.19 -8.74
N LEU A 16 -5.30 -19.62 -9.10
CA LEU A 16 -6.08 -19.09 -10.23
C LEU A 16 -6.89 -17.85 -9.85
N LEU A 17 -7.27 -17.71 -8.59
CA LEU A 17 -8.06 -16.58 -8.10
C LEU A 17 -7.42 -15.20 -8.37
N PRO A 18 -6.11 -14.97 -8.13
CA PRO A 18 -5.48 -13.69 -8.45
C PRO A 18 -5.52 -13.40 -9.94
N TRP A 19 -5.23 -14.39 -10.79
CA TRP A 19 -5.29 -14.25 -12.25
C TRP A 19 -6.69 -13.92 -12.74
N LEU A 20 -7.72 -14.55 -12.16
CA LEU A 20 -9.10 -14.25 -12.47
C LEU A 20 -9.46 -12.81 -12.09
N ILE A 21 -9.08 -12.36 -10.88
CA ILE A 21 -9.29 -10.98 -10.43
C ILE A 21 -8.57 -10.00 -11.36
N THR A 22 -7.30 -10.27 -11.70
CA THR A 22 -6.53 -9.44 -12.66
C THR A 22 -7.23 -9.37 -14.00
N LEU A 23 -7.68 -10.50 -14.56
CA LEU A 23 -8.43 -10.54 -15.83
C LEU A 23 -9.73 -9.75 -15.77
N LEU A 24 -10.47 -9.85 -14.66
CA LEU A 24 -11.70 -9.09 -14.45
C LEU A 24 -11.43 -7.60 -14.35
N LEU A 25 -10.40 -7.19 -13.61
CA LEU A 25 -9.97 -5.78 -13.50
C LEU A 25 -9.49 -5.23 -14.85
N LEU A 26 -8.73 -6.02 -15.61
CA LEU A 26 -8.19 -5.61 -16.91
C LEU A 26 -9.30 -5.53 -17.95
N ARG A 27 -10.25 -6.48 -17.95
CA ARG A 27 -11.47 -6.39 -18.74
C ARG A 27 -12.28 -5.15 -18.36
N PHE A 28 -12.51 -4.93 -17.07
CA PHE A 28 -13.22 -3.75 -16.57
C PHE A 28 -12.54 -2.48 -17.08
N LEU A 29 -11.22 -2.36 -16.91
CA LEU A 29 -10.40 -1.24 -17.38
C LEU A 29 -10.48 -1.04 -18.89
N VAL A 30 -10.54 -2.10 -19.69
CA VAL A 30 -10.67 -1.98 -21.17
C VAL A 30 -12.10 -1.62 -21.58
N THR A 31 -13.11 -2.11 -20.85
CA THR A 31 -14.52 -1.82 -21.15
C THR A 31 -14.99 -0.45 -20.64
N GLN A 32 -14.38 0.05 -19.58
CA GLN A 32 -14.71 1.32 -18.93
C GLN A 32 -13.66 2.41 -19.21
N GLY A 33 -12.46 2.01 -19.62
CA GLY A 33 -11.42 2.92 -20.09
C GLY A 33 -11.91 3.53 -21.39
N GLY A 34 -12.29 4.79 -21.31
CA GLY A 34 -12.76 5.60 -22.43
C GLY A 34 -11.68 5.82 -23.49
N ASP A 35 -11.87 6.86 -24.30
CA ASP A 35 -11.02 7.15 -25.43
C ASP A 35 -9.56 7.37 -25.00
N TRP A 36 -8.66 6.48 -25.45
CA TRP A 36 -7.23 6.57 -25.16
C TRP A 36 -6.61 7.88 -25.66
N GLN A 37 -7.27 8.56 -26.61
CA GLN A 37 -6.88 9.88 -27.07
C GLN A 37 -7.13 10.96 -26.00
N GLU A 38 -8.26 10.89 -25.29
CA GLU A 38 -8.58 11.79 -24.17
C GLU A 38 -7.56 11.63 -23.04
N LEU A 39 -7.21 10.39 -22.66
CA LEU A 39 -6.18 10.14 -21.65
C LEU A 39 -4.84 10.78 -22.02
N ARG A 40 -4.43 10.70 -23.30
CA ARG A 40 -3.19 11.33 -23.77
C ARG A 40 -3.26 12.85 -23.72
N GLN A 41 -4.40 13.44 -24.04
CA GLN A 41 -4.61 14.88 -23.95
C GLN A 41 -4.58 15.36 -22.49
N GLU A 42 -5.22 14.64 -21.58
CA GLU A 42 -5.18 14.92 -20.14
C GLU A 42 -3.78 14.76 -19.56
N LEU A 43 -3.04 13.71 -19.95
CA LEU A 43 -1.65 13.54 -19.55
C LEU A 43 -0.73 14.63 -20.11
N ALA A 44 -0.99 15.12 -21.32
CA ALA A 44 -0.24 16.23 -21.91
C ALA A 44 -0.58 17.58 -21.26
N GLY A 45 -1.82 17.74 -20.76
CA GLY A 45 -2.28 18.89 -19.99
C GLY A 45 -1.89 18.85 -18.51
N ALA A 46 -1.37 17.71 -18.02
CA ALA A 46 -0.99 17.55 -16.62
C ALA A 46 0.10 18.57 -16.24
N SER A 47 -0.23 19.45 -15.29
CA SER A 47 0.73 20.47 -14.87
C SER A 47 1.93 19.84 -14.15
N LEU A 48 3.14 20.23 -14.57
CA LEU A 48 4.37 19.81 -13.92
C LEU A 48 4.38 20.15 -12.42
N GLY A 49 3.69 21.23 -12.03
CA GLY A 49 3.53 21.62 -10.63
C GLY A 49 2.77 20.57 -9.81
N LEU A 50 1.67 20.03 -10.32
CA LEU A 50 0.93 18.95 -9.64
C LEU A 50 1.73 17.65 -9.59
N LEU A 51 2.49 17.32 -10.63
CA LEU A 51 3.39 16.16 -10.62
C LEU A 51 4.49 16.33 -9.57
N ALA A 52 5.12 17.50 -9.48
CA ALA A 52 6.11 17.79 -8.45
C ALA A 52 5.51 17.70 -7.05
N LEU A 53 4.30 18.22 -6.85
CA LEU A 53 3.58 18.14 -5.59
C LEU A 53 3.25 16.69 -5.20
N ALA A 54 2.83 15.86 -6.16
CA ALA A 54 2.60 14.44 -5.94
C ALA A 54 3.89 13.71 -5.50
N VAL A 55 5.02 14.01 -6.14
CA VAL A 55 6.34 13.47 -5.74
C VAL A 55 6.71 13.90 -4.33
N LEU A 56 6.48 15.16 -3.96
CA LEU A 56 6.74 15.67 -2.60
C LEU A 56 5.86 14.98 -1.55
N PHE A 57 4.57 14.82 -1.83
CA PHE A 57 3.68 14.07 -0.93
C PHE A 57 4.13 12.63 -0.77
N GLN A 58 4.47 11.96 -1.87
CA GLN A 58 4.97 10.58 -1.83
C GLN A 58 6.25 10.48 -1.01
N ALA A 59 7.20 11.40 -1.21
CA ALA A 59 8.43 11.45 -0.42
C ALA A 59 8.16 11.70 1.06
N GLY A 60 7.20 12.58 1.37
CA GLY A 60 6.72 12.86 2.74
C GLY A 60 6.08 11.64 3.40
N THR A 61 5.29 10.86 2.66
CA THR A 61 4.71 9.60 3.17
C THR A 61 5.79 8.60 3.55
N TYR A 62 6.79 8.38 2.70
CA TYR A 62 7.91 7.49 3.05
C TYR A 62 8.72 8.01 4.24
N ALA A 63 8.88 9.32 4.35
CA ALA A 63 9.58 9.96 5.47
C ALA A 63 8.84 9.74 6.80
N ALA A 64 7.52 9.92 6.80
CA ALA A 64 6.67 9.68 7.97
C ALA A 64 6.69 8.21 8.40
N VAL A 65 6.60 7.28 7.43
CA VAL A 65 6.66 5.83 7.70
C VAL A 65 8.05 5.41 8.22
N ALA A 66 9.13 5.97 7.67
CA ALA A 66 10.48 5.73 8.16
C ALA A 66 10.64 6.22 9.61
N TRP A 67 10.14 7.42 9.91
CA TRP A 67 10.15 7.98 11.26
C TRP A 67 9.33 7.15 12.24
N TYR A 68 8.13 6.74 11.85
CA TYR A 68 7.27 5.86 12.66
C TYR A 68 7.98 4.55 13.00
N ASN A 69 8.64 3.94 12.01
CA ASN A 69 9.45 2.74 12.22
C ASN A 69 10.64 2.99 13.14
N GLU A 70 11.26 4.17 13.09
CA GLU A 70 12.33 4.54 14.02
C GLU A 70 11.82 4.53 15.46
N LEU A 71 10.65 5.14 15.69
CA LEU A 71 9.99 5.15 17.00
C LEU A 71 9.68 3.73 17.49
N LEU A 72 9.18 2.85 16.60
CA LEU A 72 8.94 1.46 16.93
C LEU A 72 10.23 0.72 17.27
N LEU A 73 11.31 0.87 16.50
CA LEU A 73 12.58 0.18 16.79
C LEU A 73 13.26 0.68 18.07
N ARG A 74 13.12 1.97 18.38
CA ARG A 74 13.64 2.56 19.61
C ARG A 74 13.04 1.94 20.87
N SER A 75 11.76 1.50 20.83
CA SER A 75 11.14 0.80 21.98
C SER A 75 11.78 -0.57 22.26
N TYR A 76 12.39 -1.18 21.24
CA TYR A 76 13.16 -2.43 21.34
C TYR A 76 14.67 -2.19 21.51
N GLN A 77 15.09 -0.97 21.85
CA GLN A 77 16.50 -0.56 21.98
C GLN A 77 17.35 -0.73 20.70
N VAL A 78 16.71 -0.89 19.52
CA VAL A 78 17.39 -0.94 18.24
C VAL A 78 17.47 0.46 17.65
N ARG A 79 18.69 0.94 17.37
CA ARG A 79 18.91 2.25 16.74
C ARG A 79 19.33 2.07 15.29
N VAL A 80 18.47 2.50 14.37
CA VAL A 80 18.76 2.55 12.94
C VAL A 80 18.72 4.01 12.51
N PRO A 81 19.72 4.51 11.77
CA PRO A 81 19.67 5.89 11.28
C PRO A 81 18.51 6.06 10.30
N TRP A 82 17.76 7.15 10.47
CA TRP A 82 16.56 7.49 9.70
C TRP A 82 16.71 7.31 8.18
N PHE A 83 17.80 7.81 7.60
CA PHE A 83 18.07 7.70 6.15
C PHE A 83 18.15 6.25 5.64
N ARG A 84 18.67 5.34 6.46
CA ARG A 84 18.72 3.92 6.08
C ARG A 84 17.34 3.29 6.18
N GLN A 85 16.55 3.67 7.18
CA GLN A 85 15.15 3.25 7.27
C GLN A 85 14.32 3.73 6.09
N TYR A 86 14.50 4.99 5.68
CA TYR A 86 13.87 5.54 4.47
C TYR A 86 14.20 4.71 3.23
N SER A 87 15.49 4.40 3.04
CA SER A 87 15.96 3.60 1.91
C SER A 87 15.40 2.16 1.93
N ILE A 88 15.30 1.56 3.13
CA ILE A 88 14.72 0.22 3.31
C ILE A 88 13.22 0.23 2.96
N GLN A 89 12.45 1.22 3.44
CA GLN A 89 11.03 1.33 3.10
C GLN A 89 10.80 1.60 1.63
N PHE A 90 11.61 2.47 1.03
CA PHE A 90 11.56 2.73 -0.40
C PHE A 90 11.78 1.43 -1.19
N ALA A 91 12.84 0.68 -0.88
CA ALA A 91 13.14 -0.59 -1.53
C ALA A 91 12.05 -1.64 -1.33
N MET A 92 11.50 -1.77 -0.11
CA MET A 92 10.39 -2.69 0.15
C MET A 92 9.14 -2.31 -0.62
N SER A 93 8.79 -1.02 -0.68
CA SER A 93 7.61 -0.59 -1.45
C SER A 93 7.72 -0.92 -2.93
N PHE A 94 8.92 -0.82 -3.51
CA PHE A 94 9.16 -1.23 -4.89
C PHE A 94 9.02 -2.75 -5.07
N VAL A 95 9.57 -3.55 -4.16
CA VAL A 95 9.48 -5.01 -4.19
C VAL A 95 8.04 -5.49 -4.01
N GLU A 96 7.29 -4.91 -3.07
CA GLU A 96 5.88 -5.23 -2.81
C GLU A 96 4.98 -4.84 -3.98
N THR A 97 5.24 -3.71 -4.62
CA THR A 97 4.50 -3.26 -5.80
C THR A 97 4.80 -4.14 -7.02
N ALA A 98 6.07 -4.52 -7.23
CA ALA A 98 6.48 -5.34 -8.35
C ALA A 98 6.03 -6.82 -8.21
N VAL A 99 6.00 -7.33 -6.98
CA VAL A 99 5.68 -8.74 -6.71
C VAL A 99 4.76 -8.82 -5.48
N PRO A 100 3.43 -8.86 -5.65
CA PRO A 100 2.49 -8.90 -4.53
C PRO A 100 2.63 -10.14 -3.62
N SER A 101 3.14 -11.26 -4.15
CA SER A 101 3.47 -12.46 -3.36
C SER A 101 4.74 -12.30 -2.51
N ALA A 102 5.49 -11.22 -2.70
CA ALA A 102 6.72 -10.91 -2.01
C ALA A 102 6.49 -10.23 -0.66
N ALA A 103 5.27 -10.12 -0.13
CA ALA A 103 5.04 -9.66 1.25
C ALA A 103 5.90 -10.43 2.27
N VAL A 104 6.07 -11.75 2.07
CA VAL A 104 6.99 -12.58 2.88
C VAL A 104 8.47 -12.26 2.58
N SER A 105 8.80 -11.91 1.33
CA SER A 105 10.14 -11.49 0.94
C SER A 105 10.50 -10.10 1.47
N GLY A 106 9.54 -9.19 1.63
CA GLY A 106 9.72 -7.87 2.24
C GLY A 106 10.10 -8.01 3.71
N LEU A 107 9.38 -8.84 4.46
CA LEU A 107 9.71 -9.20 5.85
C LEU A 107 11.13 -9.78 5.98
N VAL A 108 11.49 -10.75 5.14
CA VAL A 108 12.82 -11.36 5.16
C VAL A 108 13.92 -10.36 4.79
N LEU A 109 13.66 -9.52 3.77
CA LEU A 109 14.58 -8.47 3.36
C LEU A 109 14.79 -7.46 4.50
N ARG A 110 13.72 -7.03 5.16
CA ARG A 110 13.78 -6.13 6.31
C ARG A 110 14.57 -6.72 7.46
N ALA A 111 14.27 -7.97 7.85
CA ALA A 111 15.01 -8.67 8.90
C ALA A 111 16.51 -8.77 8.55
N ARG A 112 16.85 -9.05 7.28
CA ARG A 112 18.23 -9.11 6.81
C ARG A 112 18.94 -7.75 6.84
N LEU A 113 18.25 -6.68 6.44
CA LEU A 113 18.80 -5.32 6.41
C LEU A 113 18.89 -4.69 7.81
N LEU A 114 18.07 -5.13 8.76
CA LEU A 114 18.12 -4.69 10.15
C LEU A 114 19.10 -5.51 11.02
N LYS A 115 19.51 -6.70 10.58
CA LYS A 115 20.48 -7.56 11.29
C LYS A 115 21.78 -6.85 11.72
N PRO A 116 22.41 -5.99 10.88
CA PRO A 116 23.61 -5.24 11.27
C PRO A 116 23.42 -4.28 12.45
N TYR A 117 22.16 -3.94 12.78
CA TYR A 117 21.79 -3.03 13.86
C TYR A 117 21.38 -3.76 15.15
N GLY A 118 21.54 -5.07 15.20
CA GLY A 118 21.16 -5.88 16.36
C GLY A 118 19.67 -6.22 16.41
N ALA A 119 18.90 -5.93 15.35
CA ALA A 119 17.50 -6.36 15.28
C ALA A 119 17.41 -7.88 15.07
N THR A 120 16.62 -8.55 15.90
CA THR A 120 16.25 -9.94 15.68
C THR A 120 15.14 -10.05 14.63
N ALA A 121 14.98 -11.23 14.04
CA ALA A 121 13.89 -11.50 13.10
C ALA A 121 12.50 -11.28 13.75
N ASP A 122 12.39 -11.56 15.05
CA ASP A 122 11.15 -11.37 15.80
C ASP A 122 10.80 -9.88 15.92
N VAL A 123 11.77 -9.03 16.28
CA VAL A 123 11.56 -7.57 16.36
C VAL A 123 11.22 -7.00 14.98
N ALA A 124 11.90 -7.43 13.93
CA ALA A 124 11.58 -7.02 12.56
C ALA A 124 10.15 -7.43 12.15
N THR A 125 9.71 -8.63 12.54
CA THR A 125 8.36 -9.13 12.24
C THR A 125 7.30 -8.35 13.00
N VAL A 126 7.47 -8.19 14.32
CA VAL A 126 6.50 -7.47 15.17
C VAL A 126 6.37 -6.02 14.73
N THR A 127 7.48 -5.32 14.47
CA THR A 127 7.44 -3.92 14.01
C THR A 127 6.74 -3.79 12.66
N THR A 128 6.94 -4.74 11.75
CA THR A 128 6.25 -4.76 10.44
C THR A 128 4.75 -5.02 10.58
N VAL A 129 4.34 -5.92 11.48
CA VAL A 129 2.92 -6.21 11.74
C VAL A 129 2.24 -4.98 12.33
N VAL A 130 2.86 -4.36 13.34
CA VAL A 130 2.35 -3.13 13.97
C VAL A 130 2.24 -2.00 12.94
N GLU A 131 3.28 -1.80 12.12
CA GLU A 131 3.27 -0.86 11.01
C GLU A 131 2.12 -1.11 10.04
N THR A 132 1.99 -2.33 9.55
CA THR A 132 0.94 -2.70 8.58
C THR A 132 -0.45 -2.47 9.16
N PHE A 133 -0.65 -2.82 10.43
CA PHE A 133 -1.92 -2.64 11.13
C PHE A 133 -2.24 -1.16 11.33
N SER A 134 -1.27 -0.37 11.79
CA SER A 134 -1.44 1.08 11.97
C SER A 134 -1.73 1.79 10.66
N ILE A 135 -0.97 1.52 9.59
CA ILE A 135 -1.23 2.10 8.27
C ILE A 135 -2.62 1.69 7.76
N SER A 136 -2.98 0.42 7.90
CA SER A 136 -4.29 -0.08 7.47
C SER A 136 -5.42 0.62 8.24
N LEU A 137 -5.27 0.84 9.55
CA LEU A 137 -6.25 1.57 10.37
C LEU A 137 -6.35 3.04 9.95
N THR A 138 -5.20 3.70 9.71
CA THR A 138 -5.14 5.10 9.25
C THR A 138 -5.76 5.28 7.87
N VAL A 139 -5.72 4.28 6.99
CA VAL A 139 -6.40 4.33 5.69
C VAL A 139 -7.89 4.02 5.83
N LEU A 140 -8.24 3.02 6.64
CA LEU A 140 -9.59 2.49 6.75
C LEU A 140 -10.53 3.41 7.54
N ALA A 141 -10.04 4.10 8.57
CA ALA A 141 -10.85 5.05 9.35
C ALA A 141 -11.41 6.22 8.50
N PRO A 142 -10.60 6.99 7.74
CA PRO A 142 -11.11 7.99 6.80
C PRO A 142 -11.98 7.39 5.71
N ALA A 143 -11.61 6.24 5.14
CA ALA A 143 -12.41 5.61 4.10
C ALA A 143 -13.82 5.25 4.59
N LEU A 144 -13.93 4.68 5.79
CA LEU A 144 -15.22 4.37 6.42
C LEU A 144 -15.99 5.63 6.79
N PHE A 145 -15.31 6.66 7.30
CA PHE A 145 -15.96 7.92 7.67
C PHE A 145 -16.55 8.63 6.45
N VAL A 146 -15.77 8.77 5.37
CA VAL A 146 -16.24 9.32 4.09
C VAL A 146 -17.34 8.45 3.51
N GLY A 147 -17.20 7.12 3.53
CA GLY A 147 -18.21 6.20 3.04
C GLY A 147 -19.54 6.31 3.79
N ALA A 148 -19.49 6.38 5.12
CA ALA A 148 -20.67 6.58 5.97
C ALA A 148 -21.33 7.94 5.69
N PHE A 149 -20.52 9.00 5.53
CA PHE A 149 -21.01 10.33 5.21
C PHE A 149 -21.73 10.38 3.86
N VAL A 150 -21.13 9.81 2.81
CA VAL A 150 -21.75 9.71 1.47
C VAL A 150 -23.03 8.87 1.51
N ALA A 151 -23.07 7.82 2.33
CA ALA A 151 -24.27 6.99 2.50
C ALA A 151 -25.42 7.72 3.21
N ILE A 152 -25.12 8.69 4.08
CA ILE A 152 -26.11 9.47 4.85
C ILE A 152 -26.59 10.70 4.05
N ASP A 153 -25.67 11.48 3.48
CA ASP A 153 -25.97 12.77 2.83
C ASP A 153 -26.17 12.67 1.30
N GLY A 154 -25.90 11.49 0.72
CA GLY A 154 -25.90 11.29 -0.74
C GLY A 154 -24.69 11.92 -1.44
N VAL A 155 -24.52 11.59 -2.72
CA VAL A 155 -23.34 12.00 -3.55
C VAL A 155 -23.29 13.52 -3.82
N ASN A 156 -24.30 14.28 -3.42
CA ASN A 156 -24.39 15.74 -3.64
C ASN A 156 -23.59 16.60 -2.65
N ALA A 157 -22.75 15.99 -1.80
CA ALA A 157 -21.78 16.74 -1.01
C ALA A 157 -20.77 17.42 -1.96
N GLY A 158 -20.93 18.73 -2.18
CA GLY A 158 -20.08 19.49 -3.10
C GLY A 158 -18.57 19.29 -2.82
N PRO A 159 -17.71 19.44 -3.85
CA PRO A 159 -16.29 19.06 -3.79
C PRO A 159 -15.52 19.75 -2.65
N VAL A 160 -15.93 20.95 -2.24
CA VAL A 160 -15.34 21.69 -1.11
C VAL A 160 -15.62 21.01 0.24
N ARG A 161 -16.82 20.41 0.43
CA ARG A 161 -17.14 19.66 1.66
C ARG A 161 -16.36 18.36 1.75
N LEU A 162 -16.20 17.65 0.63
CA LEU A 162 -15.38 16.43 0.57
C LEU A 162 -13.89 16.73 0.84
N LEU A 163 -13.38 17.85 0.34
CA LEU A 163 -11.99 18.26 0.54
C LEU A 163 -11.73 18.72 1.99
N LEU A 164 -12.66 19.43 2.62
CA LEU A 164 -12.60 19.77 4.04
C LEU A 164 -12.72 18.54 4.95
N LEU A 165 -13.54 17.55 4.58
CA LEU A 165 -13.67 16.28 5.32
C LEU A 165 -12.41 15.41 5.18
N ALA A 166 -11.83 15.34 3.98
CA ALA A 166 -10.56 14.64 3.77
C ALA A 166 -9.41 15.26 4.58
N LEU A 167 -9.39 16.59 4.70
CA LEU A 167 -8.43 17.32 5.55
C LEU A 167 -8.72 17.20 7.04
N ALA A 168 -9.95 16.92 7.47
CA ALA A 168 -10.32 16.78 8.87
C ALA A 168 -9.98 15.40 9.47
N VAL A 169 -9.66 14.41 8.62
CA VAL A 169 -9.30 13.04 9.05
C VAL A 169 -7.79 12.77 8.94
N VAL A 170 -7.03 13.68 8.31
CA VAL A 170 -5.55 13.66 8.24
C VAL A 170 -4.98 14.50 9.37
#